data_AF-A0A7X2CDQ1-F1
#
_entry.id   AF-A0A7X2CDQ1-F1
#
_cell.length_a   1.000
_cell.length_b   1.000
_cell.length_c   1.000
_cell.angle_alpha   90.00
_cell.angle_beta   90.00
_cell.angle_gamma   90.00
#
_symmetry.space_group_name_H-M   'P 1'
#
loop_
_entity.id
_entity.type
_entity.pdbx_description
1 polymer ?
#
loop_
_entity_poly.entity_id
_entity_poly.type
_entity_poly.pdbx_seq_one_letter_code
_entity_poly.pdbx_strand_id
1 'polypeptide(L)'
;MNDKAIEQEIQAKGLTAPRITPADLQANIKGCHYFTAQDGVHGSDPHLAQYTDKSLDLLTFCVLVLRNGFTVTGESACASPENFDAEVGRKIARQNAEQKVWPLMGYALKQQLHEAK
;
A
#
# COMPACT_ATOMS: atom_id res chain seq x y z
N MET A 1 -16.40 -7.65 5.10
CA MET A 1 -16.00 -8.50 6.23
C MET A 1 -14.75 -7.90 6.84
N ASN A 2 -14.64 -7.84 8.17
CA ASN A 2 -13.44 -7.38 8.86
C ASN A 2 -12.42 -8.54 8.92
N ASP A 3 -11.14 -8.30 8.68
CA ASP A 3 -10.07 -9.31 8.70
C ASP A 3 -10.08 -10.15 9.99
N LYS A 4 -10.49 -9.56 11.11
CA LYS A 4 -10.67 -10.27 12.38
C LYS A 4 -11.70 -11.40 12.32
N ALA A 5 -12.80 -11.22 11.59
CA ALA A 5 -13.85 -12.23 11.48
C ALA A 5 -13.38 -13.42 10.63
N ILE A 6 -12.61 -13.16 9.57
CA ILE A 6 -12.04 -14.21 8.71
C ILE A 6 -11.00 -15.01 9.49
N GLU A 7 -10.12 -14.35 10.26
CA GLU A 7 -9.11 -15.02 11.08
C GLU A 7 -9.74 -15.90 12.18
N GLN A 8 -10.82 -15.43 12.81
CA GLN A 8 -11.59 -16.25 13.76
C GLN A 8 -12.19 -17.50 13.11
N GLU A 9 -12.71 -17.39 11.88
CA GLU A 9 -13.26 -18.54 11.14
C GLU A 9 -12.17 -19.56 10.77
N ILE A 10 -10.99 -19.08 10.35
CA ILE A 10 -9.82 -19.93 10.05
C ILE A 10 -9.40 -20.72 11.29
N GLN A 11 -9.34 -20.07 12.44
CA GLN A 11 -9.01 -20.70 13.71
C GLN A 11 -10.09 -21.70 14.14
N ALA A 12 -11.37 -21.34 14.04
CA ALA A 12 -12.49 -22.24 14.34
C ALA A 12 -12.51 -23.50 13.46
N LYS A 13 -12.01 -23.39 12.23
CA LYS A 13 -11.85 -24.51 11.28
C LYS A 13 -10.58 -25.35 11.52
N GLY A 14 -9.74 -25.00 12.50
CA GLY A 14 -8.52 -25.75 12.82
C GLY A 14 -7.42 -25.65 11.76
N LEU A 15 -7.43 -24.60 10.93
CA LEU A 15 -6.43 -24.40 9.88
C LEU A 15 -5.13 -23.83 10.48
N THR A 16 -4.15 -24.69 10.74
CA THR A 16 -2.90 -24.36 11.45
C THR A 16 -1.68 -24.15 10.55
N ALA A 17 -1.84 -24.26 9.22
CA ALA A 17 -0.74 -24.01 8.29
C ALA A 17 -0.20 -22.57 8.43
N PRO A 18 1.12 -22.35 8.26
CA PRO A 18 1.71 -21.01 8.26
C PRO A 18 1.01 -20.11 7.23
N ARG A 19 0.69 -18.89 7.66
CA ARG A 19 0.03 -17.88 6.82
C ARG A 19 0.51 -16.49 7.22
N ILE A 20 0.33 -15.53 6.33
CA ILE A 20 0.53 -14.11 6.64
C ILE A 20 -0.77 -13.59 7.28
N THR A 21 -0.64 -12.85 8.37
CA THR A 21 -1.75 -12.16 9.05
C THR A 21 -1.72 -10.65 8.77
N PRO A 22 -2.83 -9.93 9.01
CA PRO A 22 -2.82 -8.46 8.94
C PRO A 22 -1.76 -7.82 9.86
N ALA A 23 -1.50 -8.43 11.03
CA ALA A 23 -0.47 -7.95 11.95
C ALA A 23 0.93 -8.13 11.37
N ASP A 24 1.21 -9.25 10.69
CA ASP A 24 2.49 -9.48 10.00
C ASP A 24 2.72 -8.46 8.89
N LEU A 25 1.67 -8.16 8.11
CA LEU A 25 1.75 -7.13 7.07
C LEU A 25 2.12 -5.77 7.67
N GLN A 26 1.41 -5.33 8.71
CA GLN A 26 1.70 -4.05 9.36
C GLN A 26 3.10 -4.04 10.00
N ALA A 27 3.53 -5.15 10.60
CA ALA A 27 4.85 -5.29 11.18
C ALA A 27 5.97 -5.22 10.12
N ASN A 28 5.70 -5.68 8.89
CA ASN A 28 6.66 -5.67 7.79
C ASN A 28 6.82 -4.28 7.15
N ILE A 29 5.90 -3.34 7.37
CA ILE A 29 6.03 -1.96 6.88
C ILE A 29 6.98 -1.18 7.79
N LYS A 30 8.10 -0.72 7.24
CA LYS A 30 9.09 0.14 7.92
C LYS A 30 8.71 1.62 7.85
N GLY A 31 8.16 2.07 6.72
CA GLY A 31 7.86 3.48 6.47
C GLY A 31 6.74 3.65 5.47
N CYS A 32 6.09 4.82 5.51
CA CYS A 32 4.97 5.17 4.64
C CYS A 32 5.08 6.65 4.28
N HIS A 33 5.20 6.94 2.99
CA HIS A 33 5.37 8.29 2.45
C HIS A 33 4.23 8.61 1.49
N TYR A 34 3.74 9.85 1.53
CA TYR A 34 2.66 10.30 0.67
C TYR A 34 3.04 11.57 -0.05
N PHE A 35 2.63 11.68 -1.30
CA PHE A 35 2.80 12.87 -2.13
C PHE A 35 1.79 12.82 -3.28
N THR A 36 1.46 13.97 -3.87
CA THR A 36 0.67 14.03 -5.10
C THR A 36 1.56 13.94 -6.34
N ALA A 37 1.01 13.65 -7.51
CA ALA A 37 1.78 13.74 -8.75
C ALA A 37 2.38 15.14 -8.94
N GLN A 38 1.67 16.19 -8.50
CA GLN A 38 2.16 17.57 -8.53
C GLN A 38 3.38 17.76 -7.62
N ASP A 39 3.35 17.23 -6.39
CA ASP A 39 4.51 17.24 -5.49
C ASP A 39 5.72 16.55 -6.14
N GLY A 40 5.48 15.45 -6.84
CA GLY A 40 6.49 14.70 -7.58
C GLY A 40 7.14 15.53 -8.70
N VAL A 41 6.35 16.26 -9.49
CA VAL A 41 6.88 17.17 -10.51
C VAL A 41 7.67 18.30 -9.86
N HIS A 42 7.12 18.93 -8.82
CA HIS A 42 7.79 20.02 -8.12
C HIS A 42 9.13 19.61 -7.52
N GLY A 43 9.22 18.42 -6.94
CA GLY A 43 10.47 17.88 -6.40
C GLY A 43 11.49 17.47 -7.47
N SER A 44 11.03 17.12 -8.68
CA SER A 44 11.89 16.72 -9.80
C SER A 44 12.45 17.93 -10.56
N ASP A 45 11.61 18.90 -10.90
CA ASP A 45 11.99 20.16 -11.52
C ASP A 45 10.99 21.26 -11.12
N PRO A 46 11.38 22.17 -10.21
CA PRO A 46 10.51 23.27 -9.76
C PRO A 46 10.02 24.18 -10.91
N HIS A 47 10.77 24.28 -12.01
CA HIS A 47 10.37 25.10 -13.16
C HIS A 47 9.20 24.50 -13.96
N LEU A 48 9.02 23.18 -13.91
CA LEU A 48 7.93 22.50 -14.61
C LEU A 48 6.59 22.57 -13.84
N ALA A 49 6.64 22.78 -12.53
CA ALA A 49 5.45 22.76 -11.67
C ALA A 49 4.37 23.78 -12.05
N GLN A 50 4.74 24.86 -12.74
CA GLN A 50 3.79 25.88 -13.22
C GLN A 50 3.17 25.57 -14.59
N TYR A 51 3.64 24.53 -15.27
CA TYR A 51 3.20 24.12 -16.61
C TYR A 51 2.45 22.78 -16.61
N THR A 52 2.11 22.26 -15.44
CA THR A 52 1.41 20.98 -15.29
C THR A 52 -0.10 21.13 -15.29
N ASP A 53 -0.78 20.04 -15.63
CA ASP A 53 -2.24 19.95 -15.52
C ASP A 53 -2.68 19.85 -14.05
N LYS A 54 -3.74 20.58 -13.67
CA LYS A 54 -4.29 20.57 -12.30
C LYS A 54 -4.75 19.18 -11.83
N SER A 55 -4.98 18.25 -12.75
CA SER A 55 -5.32 16.86 -12.42
C SER A 55 -4.20 16.16 -11.65
N LEU A 56 -2.95 16.66 -11.71
CA LEU A 56 -1.84 16.11 -10.93
C LEU A 56 -2.00 16.34 -9.41
N ASP A 57 -2.74 17.36 -8.98
CA ASP A 57 -3.08 17.60 -7.58
C ASP A 57 -4.03 16.53 -7.02
N LEU A 58 -4.77 15.84 -7.90
CA LEU A 58 -5.82 14.89 -7.55
C LEU A 58 -5.32 13.44 -7.46
N LEU A 59 -4.09 13.19 -7.88
CA LEU A 59 -3.48 11.86 -7.87
C LEU A 59 -2.55 11.73 -6.66
N THR A 60 -3.00 11.01 -5.64
CA THR A 60 -2.21 10.74 -4.42
C THR A 60 -1.46 9.42 -4.55
N PHE A 61 -0.17 9.44 -4.25
CA PHE A 61 0.67 8.26 -4.10
C PHE A 61 0.89 7.93 -2.62
N CYS A 62 1.01 6.64 -2.33
CA CYS A 62 1.53 6.09 -1.09
C CYS A 62 2.73 5.20 -1.45
N VAL A 63 3.87 5.42 -0.83
CA VAL A 63 5.07 4.58 -0.96
C VAL A 63 5.33 3.92 0.38
N LEU A 64 5.13 2.61 0.44
CA LEU A 64 5.51 1.77 1.56
C LEU A 64 6.95 1.31 1.39
N VAL A 65 7.76 1.48 2.44
CA VAL A 65 9.08 0.87 2.55
C VAL A 65 8.94 -0.34 3.44
N LEU A 66 9.24 -1.54 2.95
CA LEU A 66 9.21 -2.78 3.74
C LEU A 66 10.51 -2.95 4.55
N ARG A 67 10.52 -3.82 5.57
CA ARG A 67 11.69 -4.02 6.44
C ARG A 67 12.95 -4.47 5.69
N ASN A 68 12.80 -5.18 4.58
CA ASN A 68 13.90 -5.59 3.72
C ASN A 68 14.39 -4.49 2.75
N GLY A 69 13.81 -3.29 2.82
CA GLY A 69 14.15 -2.17 1.93
C GLY A 69 13.39 -2.15 0.60
N PHE A 70 12.59 -3.18 0.29
CA PHE A 70 11.75 -3.18 -0.91
C PHE A 70 10.64 -2.14 -0.80
N THR A 71 10.34 -1.44 -1.90
CA THR A 71 9.29 -0.41 -1.93
C THR A 71 8.06 -0.89 -2.69
N VAL A 72 6.88 -0.61 -2.15
CA VAL A 72 5.60 -0.90 -2.81
C VAL A 72 4.78 0.38 -2.88
N THR A 73 4.26 0.70 -4.06
CA THR A 73 3.43 1.89 -4.27
C THR A 73 1.95 1.55 -4.26
N GLY A 74 1.13 2.52 -3.90
CA GLY A 74 -0.31 2.50 -4.12
C GLY A 74 -0.79 3.90 -4.49
N GLU A 75 -1.85 3.95 -5.28
CA GLU A 75 -2.30 5.18 -5.92
C GLU A 75 -3.80 5.39 -5.65
N SER A 76 -4.21 6.64 -5.48
CA SER A 76 -5.61 7.05 -5.42
C SER A 76 -5.81 8.21 -6.39
N ALA A 77 -6.55 7.96 -7.47
CA ALA A 77 -6.93 8.97 -8.44
C ALA A 77 -8.35 9.46 -8.13
N CYS A 78 -8.50 10.74 -7.80
CA CYS A 78 -9.82 11.33 -7.60
C CYS A 78 -10.48 11.66 -8.94
N ALA A 79 -11.74 11.25 -9.11
CA ALA A 79 -12.47 11.44 -10.37
C ALA A 79 -12.98 12.88 -10.58
N SER A 80 -13.13 13.66 -9.51
CA SER A 80 -13.66 15.03 -9.57
C SER A 80 -12.98 15.91 -8.51
N PRO A 81 -12.43 17.08 -8.89
CA PRO A 81 -11.80 18.00 -7.95
C PRO A 81 -12.71 18.43 -6.79
N GLU A 82 -14.02 18.54 -7.05
CA GLU A 82 -15.01 18.97 -6.07
C GLU A 82 -15.18 17.97 -4.91
N ASN A 83 -14.85 16.70 -5.16
CA ASN A 83 -14.91 15.62 -4.18
C ASN A 83 -13.52 15.21 -3.69
N PHE A 84 -12.49 16.02 -3.96
CA PHE A 84 -11.14 15.72 -3.52
C PHE A 84 -11.01 15.90 -2.01
N ASP A 85 -10.61 14.82 -1.34
CA ASP A 85 -10.23 14.80 0.06
C ASP A 85 -8.87 14.11 0.19
N ALA A 86 -7.85 14.88 0.60
CA ALA A 86 -6.49 14.40 0.69
C ALA A 86 -6.31 13.30 1.75
N GLU A 87 -7.10 13.31 2.82
CA GLU A 87 -7.03 12.28 3.87
C GLU A 87 -7.61 10.96 3.36
N VAL A 88 -8.76 11.02 2.67
CA VAL A 88 -9.37 9.86 2.02
C VAL A 88 -8.46 9.30 0.92
N GLY A 89 -7.88 10.17 0.08
CA GLY A 89 -6.93 9.78 -0.95
C GLY A 89 -5.72 9.03 -0.38
N ARG A 90 -5.14 9.51 0.72
CA ARG A 90 -4.03 8.83 1.43
C ARG A 90 -4.46 7.45 1.96
N LYS A 91 -5.65 7.34 2.57
CA LYS A 91 -6.17 6.06 3.08
C LYS A 91 -6.33 5.04 1.95
N ILE A 92 -6.93 5.44 0.83
CA ILE A 92 -7.12 4.57 -0.34
C ILE A 92 -5.77 4.17 -0.95
N ALA A 93 -4.87 5.14 -1.15
CA ALA A 93 -3.54 4.88 -1.71
C ALA A 93 -2.75 3.89 -0.83
N ARG A 94 -2.82 4.03 0.50
CA ARG A 94 -2.22 3.06 1.42
C ARG A 94 -2.85 1.68 1.31
N GLN A 95 -4.18 1.58 1.34
CA GLN A 95 -4.87 0.30 1.20
C GLN A 95 -4.48 -0.41 -0.10
N ASN A 96 -4.39 0.34 -1.21
CA ASN A 96 -3.94 -0.19 -2.50
C ASN A 96 -2.49 -0.68 -2.47
N ALA A 97 -1.60 0.01 -1.73
CA ALA A 97 -0.23 -0.45 -1.53
C ALA A 97 -0.19 -1.74 -0.69
N GLU A 98 -0.94 -1.80 0.42
CA GLU A 98 -1.03 -2.99 1.29
C GLU A 98 -1.59 -4.21 0.54
N GLN A 99 -2.59 -4.01 -0.32
CA GLN A 99 -3.11 -5.07 -1.21
C GLN A 99 -2.03 -5.66 -2.12
N LYS A 100 -1.07 -4.85 -2.60
CA LYS A 100 0.08 -5.33 -3.39
C LYS A 100 1.13 -6.02 -2.51
N VAL A 101 1.27 -5.65 -1.24
CA VAL A 101 2.20 -6.30 -0.29
C VAL A 101 1.77 -7.73 0.04
N TRP A 102 0.46 -7.97 0.20
CA TRP A 102 -0.10 -9.29 0.52
C TRP A 102 0.44 -10.45 -0.34
N PRO A 103 0.32 -10.43 -1.69
CA PRO A 103 0.83 -11.51 -2.54
C PRO A 103 2.37 -11.63 -2.48
N LEU A 104 3.10 -10.54 -2.26
CA LEU A 104 4.56 -10.58 -2.10
C LEU A 104 4.97 -11.34 -0.82
N MET A 105 4.30 -11.05 0.30
CA MET A 105 4.54 -11.76 1.55
C MET A 105 4.09 -13.22 1.47
N GLY A 106 2.98 -13.50 0.79
CA GLY A 106 2.53 -14.86 0.52
C GLY A 106 3.54 -15.67 -0.29
N TYR A 107 4.11 -15.08 -1.35
CA TYR A 107 5.20 -15.68 -2.13
C TYR A 107 6.44 -15.93 -1.26
N ALA A 108 6.89 -14.93 -0.49
CA ALA A 108 8.07 -15.04 0.37
C ALA A 108 7.92 -16.18 1.40
N LEU A 109 6.75 -16.28 2.04
CA LEU A 109 6.46 -17.39 2.96
C LEU A 109 6.50 -18.74 2.23
N LYS A 110 5.88 -18.84 1.05
CA LYS A 110 5.87 -20.07 0.27
C LYS A 110 7.29 -20.50 -0.14
N GLN A 111 8.13 -19.53 -0.50
CA GLN A 111 9.53 -19.76 -0.84
C GLN A 111 10.31 -20.29 0.36
N GLN A 112 10.18 -19.67 1.53
CA GLN A 112 10.80 -20.15 2.77
C GLN A 112 10.39 -21.60 3.11
N LEU A 113 9.10 -21.91 2.96
CA LEU A 113 8.58 -23.27 3.18
C LEU A 113 9.06 -24.29 2.13
N HIS A 114 9.46 -23.85 0.94
CA HIS A 114 10.05 -24.70 -0.08
C HIS A 114 11.53 -24.98 0.20
N GLU A 115 12.28 -23.96 0.61
CA GLU A 115 13.72 -24.03 0.93
C GLU A 115 14.01 -24.78 2.23
N ALA A 116 13.08 -24.78 3.19
CA ALA A 116 13.22 -25.50 4.46
C ALA A 116 12.97 -27.03 4.36
N LYS A 117 12.74 -27.56 3.15
CA LYS A 117 12.57 -28.99 2.88
C LYS A 117 13.89 -29.62 2.46
#